data_AF-A0A966MLP8-F1
#
_entry.id   AF-A0A966MLP8-F1
#
_cell.length_a   1.000
_cell.length_b   1.000
_cell.length_c   1.000
_cell.angle_alpha   90.00
_cell.angle_beta   90.00
_cell.angle_gamma   90.00
#
_symmetry.space_group_name_H-M   'P 1'
#
loop_
_entity.id
_entity.type
_entity.pdbx_description
1 polymer ?
#
loop_
_entity_poly.entity_id
_entity_poly.type
_entity_poly.pdbx_seq_one_letter_code
_entity_poly.pdbx_strand_id
1 'polypeptide(L)'
;NRIYGYPNFICDTGGSICEVVNPDDPNDPVLKSLAKNTLMVWIQGSDHHTDELIKRFDKNPKPMCYHPDFLNSKWEEYLQLNNCKMEEVDPDAFVRWTYAKALNHRNPIYKAMASWGITVQADLISEVKTPEEFNSLIGSTLLNNTMNN
;
A
#
# COMPACT_ATOMS: atom_id res chain seq x y z
N ASN A 1 -25.28 11.32 -17.02
CA ASN A 1 -24.36 10.53 -17.89
C ASN A 1 -23.40 9.71 -17.03
N ARG A 2 -23.52 8.38 -17.05
CA ARG A 2 -22.48 7.46 -16.56
C ARG A 2 -21.77 6.89 -17.78
N ILE A 3 -20.47 7.13 -17.92
CA ILE A 3 -19.68 6.81 -19.12
C ILE A 3 -19.62 5.29 -19.38
N TYR A 4 -19.76 4.46 -18.35
CA TYR A 4 -19.64 3.00 -18.45
C TYR A 4 -20.83 2.20 -17.91
N GLY A 5 -21.88 2.86 -17.38
CA GLY A 5 -23.08 2.19 -16.87
C GLY A 5 -22.90 1.33 -15.60
N TYR A 6 -21.67 1.06 -15.14
CA TYR A 6 -21.44 0.25 -13.95
C TYR A 6 -21.93 0.95 -12.67
N PRO A 7 -22.76 0.27 -11.85
CA PRO A 7 -23.24 0.84 -10.60
C PRO A 7 -22.19 0.82 -9.48
N ASN A 8 -21.29 -0.15 -9.53
CA ASN A 8 -20.25 -0.43 -8.54
C ASN A 8 -18.93 -0.77 -9.26
N PHE A 9 -17.82 -0.55 -8.58
CA PHE A 9 -16.49 -0.90 -9.07
C PHE A 9 -15.59 -1.36 -7.93
N ILE A 10 -14.53 -2.09 -8.27
CA ILE A 10 -13.39 -2.34 -7.40
C ILE A 10 -12.21 -1.61 -8.01
N CYS A 11 -11.48 -0.86 -7.19
CA CYS A 11 -10.26 -0.17 -7.60
C CYS A 11 -9.11 -0.72 -6.76
N ASP A 12 -8.20 -1.45 -7.41
CA ASP A 12 -6.90 -1.78 -6.82
C ASP A 12 -6.00 -0.56 -6.92
N THR A 13 -5.65 0.02 -5.77
CA THR A 13 -4.76 1.18 -5.70
C THR A 13 -3.32 0.71 -5.65
N GLY A 14 -2.45 1.35 -6.44
CA GLY A 14 -1.02 1.13 -6.27
C GLY A 14 -0.57 1.48 -4.84
N GLY A 15 0.39 0.73 -4.30
CA GLY A 15 0.88 0.94 -2.93
C GLY A 15 1.43 2.34 -2.67
N SER A 16 1.79 3.11 -3.69
CA SER A 16 2.28 4.48 -3.54
C SER A 16 1.20 5.50 -3.14
N ILE A 17 -0.07 5.11 -3.02
CA ILE A 17 -1.13 6.02 -2.52
C ILE A 17 -0.81 6.55 -1.12
N CYS A 18 -0.12 5.78 -0.28
CA CYS A 18 0.30 6.19 1.05
C CYS A 18 1.34 7.32 1.04
N GLU A 19 2.00 7.58 -0.09
CA GLU A 19 3.06 8.59 -0.22
C GLU A 19 2.52 10.00 -0.45
N VAL A 20 1.21 10.13 -0.72
CA VAL A 20 0.54 11.37 -1.13
C VAL A 20 -0.65 11.74 -0.24
N VAL A 21 -0.75 11.12 0.94
CA VAL A 21 -1.83 11.33 1.91
C VAL A 21 -1.26 11.48 3.32
N ASN A 22 -2.00 12.15 4.19
CA ASN A 22 -1.73 12.20 5.62
C ASN A 22 -2.88 11.52 6.40
N PRO A 23 -2.74 10.26 6.83
CA PRO A 23 -3.80 9.54 7.52
C PRO A 23 -4.23 10.14 8.86
N ASP A 24 -3.34 10.91 9.51
CA ASP A 24 -3.59 11.55 10.79
C ASP A 24 -4.32 12.90 10.65
N ASP A 25 -4.43 13.44 9.43
CA ASP A 25 -5.23 14.64 9.16
C ASP A 25 -6.69 14.24 8.81
N PRO A 26 -7.67 14.48 9.70
CA PRO A 26 -9.08 14.17 9.42
C PRO A 26 -9.68 14.99 8.27
N ASN A 27 -8.95 16.00 7.78
CA ASN A 27 -9.32 16.79 6.61
C ASN A 27 -8.46 16.51 5.38
N ASP A 28 -7.65 15.44 5.37
CA ASP A 28 -6.92 15.02 4.19
C ASP A 28 -7.90 14.91 3.00
N PRO A 29 -7.70 15.69 1.92
CA PRO A 29 -8.68 15.82 0.86
C PRO A 29 -8.84 14.52 0.05
N VAL A 30 -7.79 13.70 -0.02
CA VAL A 30 -7.80 12.43 -0.76
C VAL A 30 -8.54 11.38 0.05
N LEU A 31 -8.13 11.13 1.29
CA LEU A 31 -8.72 10.12 2.16
C LEU A 31 -10.19 10.44 2.45
N LYS A 32 -10.53 11.71 2.71
CA LYS A 32 -11.92 12.14 2.89
C LYS A 32 -12.77 11.91 1.65
N SER A 33 -12.23 12.15 0.46
CA SER A 33 -12.94 11.87 -0.79
C SER A 33 -13.14 10.37 -0.99
N LEU A 34 -12.10 9.56 -0.76
CA LEU A 34 -12.17 8.11 -0.90
C LEU A 34 -13.15 7.49 0.09
N ALA A 35 -13.02 7.77 1.39
CA ALA A 35 -13.90 7.24 2.42
C ALA A 35 -15.36 7.66 2.24
N LYS A 36 -15.62 8.86 1.67
CA LYS A 36 -16.98 9.30 1.36
C LYS A 36 -17.63 8.52 0.22
N ASN A 37 -16.85 8.08 -0.76
CA ASN A 37 -17.38 7.53 -2.02
C ASN A 37 -17.15 6.02 -2.18
N THR A 38 -16.29 5.42 -1.34
CA THR A 38 -15.87 4.02 -1.42
C THR A 38 -15.67 3.44 -0.04
N LEU A 39 -15.79 2.11 0.07
CA LEU A 39 -15.23 1.38 1.20
C LEU A 39 -13.73 1.19 0.98
N MET A 40 -12.91 1.83 1.81
CA MET A 40 -11.47 1.60 1.82
C MET A 40 -11.16 0.27 2.51
N VAL A 41 -10.35 -0.57 1.86
CA VAL A 41 -9.96 -1.90 2.36
C VAL A 41 -8.45 -1.99 2.36
N TRP A 42 -7.84 -2.03 3.54
CA TRP A 42 -6.43 -2.36 3.67
C TRP A 42 -6.26 -3.87 3.71
N ILE A 43 -5.54 -4.39 2.71
CA ILE A 43 -5.11 -5.79 2.68
C ILE A 43 -3.80 -5.90 3.47
N GLN A 44 -3.91 -6.33 4.72
CA GLN A 44 -2.76 -6.45 5.62
C GLN A 44 -1.97 -7.73 5.27
N GLY A 45 -0.73 -7.55 4.83
CA GLY A 45 0.20 -8.66 4.60
C GLY A 45 0.81 -9.17 5.90
N SER A 46 1.16 -10.47 5.91
CA SER A 46 2.04 -11.06 6.92
C SER A 46 3.52 -10.78 6.61
N ASP A 47 4.42 -11.11 7.54
CA ASP A 47 5.86 -11.03 7.30
C ASP A 47 6.27 -11.90 6.10
N HIS A 48 5.69 -13.10 5.98
CA HIS A 48 5.89 -13.97 4.83
C HIS A 48 5.45 -13.31 3.50
N HIS A 49 4.31 -12.61 3.51
CA HIS A 49 3.84 -11.86 2.35
C HIS A 49 4.81 -10.74 1.95
N THR A 50 5.42 -10.08 2.95
CA THR A 50 6.43 -9.04 2.75
C THR A 50 7.68 -9.60 2.07
N ASP A 51 8.17 -10.77 2.51
CA ASP A 51 9.32 -11.44 1.88
C ASP A 51 9.02 -11.80 0.41
N GLU A 52 7.82 -12.30 0.12
CA GLU A 52 7.41 -12.61 -1.26
C GLU A 52 7.24 -11.36 -2.13
N LEU A 53 6.85 -10.22 -1.54
CA LEU A 53 6.88 -8.92 -2.24
C LEU A 53 8.31 -8.51 -2.61
N ILE A 54 9.25 -8.64 -1.67
CA ILE A 54 10.67 -8.31 -1.89
C ILE A 54 11.26 -9.19 -2.99
N LYS A 55 11.09 -10.51 -2.92
CA LYS A 55 11.58 -11.45 -3.95
C LYS A 55 11.03 -11.14 -5.34
N ARG A 56 9.74 -10.83 -5.44
CA ARG A 56 9.12 -10.48 -6.73
C ARG A 56 9.66 -9.18 -7.29
N PHE A 57 9.86 -8.18 -6.43
CA PHE A 57 10.41 -6.90 -6.82
C PHE A 57 11.87 -7.02 -7.25
N ASP A 58 12.67 -7.82 -6.54
CA ASP A 58 14.03 -8.16 -6.97
C ASP A 58 14.01 -8.87 -8.33
N LYS A 59 13.06 -9.76 -8.60
CA LYS A 59 13.03 -10.40 -9.92
C LYS A 59 12.78 -9.41 -11.06
N ASN A 60 11.88 -8.43 -10.85
CA ASN A 60 11.47 -7.45 -11.85
C ASN A 60 11.23 -6.07 -11.20
N PRO A 61 12.27 -5.25 -11.00
CA PRO A 61 12.11 -3.94 -10.40
C PRO A 61 11.27 -3.07 -11.32
N LYS A 62 10.43 -2.23 -10.71
CA LYS A 62 9.59 -1.27 -11.42
C LYS A 62 9.74 0.11 -10.80
N PRO A 63 9.49 1.19 -11.57
CA PRO A 63 9.45 2.54 -11.01
C PRO A 63 8.46 2.63 -9.85
N MET A 64 8.86 3.35 -8.81
CA MET A 64 8.09 3.56 -7.58
C MET A 64 8.02 5.05 -7.28
N CYS A 65 6.88 5.50 -6.77
CA CYS A 65 6.75 6.82 -6.17
C CYS A 65 7.04 6.69 -4.68
N TYR A 66 7.82 7.62 -4.13
CA TYR A 66 8.26 7.64 -2.75
C TYR A 66 7.94 9.00 -2.13
N HIS A 67 7.71 9.03 -0.82
CA HIS A 67 7.73 10.28 -0.06
C HIS A 67 9.10 10.95 -0.23
N PRO A 68 9.17 12.26 -0.54
CA PRO A 68 10.42 12.95 -0.83
C PRO A 68 11.47 12.80 0.28
N ASP A 69 11.06 12.97 1.54
CA ASP A 69 11.98 12.88 2.68
C ASP A 69 12.54 11.47 2.88
N PHE A 70 11.70 10.45 2.67
CA PHE A 70 12.14 9.06 2.72
C PHE A 70 13.17 8.79 1.63
N LEU A 71 12.88 9.19 0.39
CA LEU A 71 13.77 8.97 -0.74
C LEU A 71 15.13 9.67 -0.55
N ASN A 72 15.12 10.94 -0.14
CA ASN A 72 16.33 11.72 0.10
C ASN A 72 17.19 11.06 1.20
N SER A 73 16.57 10.67 2.31
CA SER A 73 17.27 9.97 3.40
C SER A 73 17.90 8.65 2.93
N LYS A 74 17.17 7.86 2.14
CA LYS A 74 17.68 6.57 1.62
C LYS A 74 18.74 6.75 0.55
N TRP A 75 18.65 7.81 -0.24
CA TRP A 75 19.67 8.17 -1.20
C TRP A 75 21.01 8.49 -0.52
N GLU A 76 21.00 9.35 0.49
CA GLU A 76 22.20 9.69 1.28
C GLU A 76 22.79 8.46 1.98
N GLU A 77 21.95 7.63 2.61
CA GLU A 77 22.36 6.39 3.27
C GLU A 77 23.02 5.43 2.26
N TYR A 78 22.45 5.27 1.07
CA TYR A 78 23.01 4.39 0.05
C TYR A 78 24.39 4.84 -0.43
N LEU A 79 24.56 6.14 -0.73
CA LEU A 79 25.84 6.69 -1.18
C LEU A 79 26.94 6.50 -0.11
N GLN A 80 26.61 6.73 1.17
CA GLN A 80 27.54 6.53 2.28
C GLN A 80 27.94 5.07 2.45
N LEU A 81 26.98 4.15 2.43
CA LEU A 81 27.24 2.72 2.63
C LEU A 81 28.06 2.10 1.49
N ASN A 82 27.86 2.56 0.25
CA ASN A 82 28.56 2.03 -0.93
C ASN A 82 29.83 2.83 -1.27
N ASN A 83 30.09 3.94 -0.57
CA ASN A 83 31.22 4.84 -0.82
C ASN A 83 31.36 5.21 -2.30
N CYS A 84 30.24 5.60 -2.92
CA CYS A 84 30.15 5.95 -4.34
C CYS A 84 29.53 7.34 -4.54
N LYS A 85 29.73 7.91 -5.73
CA LYS A 85 29.09 9.15 -6.16
C LYS A 85 27.78 8.85 -6.89
N MET A 86 26.93 9.87 -7.01
CA MET A 86 25.63 9.78 -7.69
C MET A 86 25.72 9.19 -9.10
N GLU A 87 26.76 9.56 -9.86
CA GLU A 87 26.94 9.14 -11.25
C GLU A 87 27.36 7.66 -11.38
N GLU A 88 27.78 7.04 -10.28
CA GLU A 88 28.25 5.66 -10.21
C GLU A 88 27.15 4.69 -9.74
N VAL A 89 25.99 5.22 -9.32
CA VAL A 89 24.88 4.42 -8.82
C VAL A 89 24.19 3.69 -9.96
N ASP A 90 24.08 2.37 -9.84
CA ASP A 90 23.13 1.57 -10.62
C ASP A 90 21.71 1.80 -10.08
N PRO A 91 20.80 2.39 -10.88
CA PRO A 91 19.42 2.65 -10.46
C PRO A 91 18.67 1.38 -10.04
N ASP A 92 18.91 0.26 -10.71
CA ASP A 92 18.24 -1.00 -10.37
C ASP A 92 18.74 -1.52 -9.02
N ALA A 93 20.04 -1.45 -8.76
CA ALA A 93 20.63 -1.82 -7.47
C ALA A 93 20.09 -0.94 -6.33
N PHE A 94 20.02 0.37 -6.54
CA PHE A 94 19.45 1.29 -5.56
C PHE A 94 17.98 1.00 -5.26
N VAL A 95 17.17 0.81 -6.31
CA VAL A 95 15.72 0.58 -6.17
C VAL A 95 15.43 -0.76 -5.48
N ARG A 96 16.19 -1.82 -5.78
CA ARG A 96 16.12 -3.11 -5.06
C ARG A 96 16.45 -2.95 -3.58
N TRP A 97 17.57 -2.29 -3.28
CA TRP A 97 18.01 -2.06 -1.91
C TRP A 97 17.02 -1.19 -1.09
N THR A 98 16.38 -0.24 -1.75
CA THR A 98 15.42 0.70 -1.14
C THR A 98 14.05 0.06 -0.93
N TYR A 99 13.63 -0.89 -1.77
CA TYR A 99 12.28 -1.43 -1.75
C TYR A 99 11.88 -2.07 -0.41
N ALA A 100 12.73 -2.92 0.18
CA ALA A 100 12.45 -3.51 1.48
C ALA A 100 12.30 -2.43 2.59
N LYS A 101 13.08 -1.35 2.50
CA LYS A 101 12.98 -0.20 3.42
C LYS A 101 11.69 0.58 3.18
N ALA A 102 11.27 0.71 1.92
CA ALA A 102 10.03 1.37 1.56
C ALA A 102 8.82 0.58 2.11
N LEU A 103 8.81 -0.76 2.03
CA LEU A 103 7.74 -1.56 2.65
C LEU A 103 7.64 -1.32 4.16
N ASN A 104 8.78 -1.31 4.86
CA ASN A 104 8.82 -1.02 6.29
C ASN A 104 8.35 0.40 6.62
N HIS A 105 8.69 1.39 5.79
CA HIS A 105 8.23 2.77 5.93
C HIS A 105 6.72 2.91 5.72
N ARG A 106 6.17 2.19 4.73
CA ARG A 106 4.76 2.27 4.35
C ARG A 106 3.83 1.55 5.31
N ASN A 107 4.28 0.46 5.94
CA ASN A 107 3.43 -0.34 6.82
C ASN A 107 2.73 0.46 7.93
N PRO A 108 3.41 1.33 8.71
CA PRO A 108 2.73 2.19 9.69
C PRO A 108 1.75 3.18 9.04
N ILE A 109 2.02 3.67 7.82
CA ILE A 109 1.14 4.59 7.11
C ILE A 109 -0.13 3.85 6.66
N TYR A 110 -0.02 2.66 6.08
CA TYR A 110 -1.19 1.84 5.74
C TYR A 110 -2.03 1.49 6.97
N LYS A 111 -1.37 1.18 8.10
CA LYS A 111 -2.05 0.95 9.37
C LYS A 111 -2.84 2.17 9.84
N ALA A 112 -2.27 3.37 9.71
CA ALA A 112 -2.99 4.60 10.02
C ALA A 112 -4.15 4.85 9.06
N MET A 113 -3.96 4.60 7.75
CA MET A 113 -5.02 4.68 6.73
C MET A 113 -6.19 3.73 7.00
N ALA A 114 -5.96 2.60 7.67
CA ALA A 114 -7.01 1.63 7.99
C ALA A 114 -8.12 2.21 8.88
N SER A 115 -7.84 3.28 9.63
CA SER A 115 -8.86 4.03 10.39
C SER A 115 -9.94 4.68 9.50
N TRP A 116 -9.67 4.84 8.20
CA TRP A 116 -10.60 5.38 7.22
C TRP A 116 -11.46 4.30 6.55
N GLY A 117 -11.34 3.04 6.96
CA GLY A 117 -12.04 1.91 6.35
C GLY A 117 -11.96 0.63 7.18
N ILE A 118 -11.63 -0.48 6.54
CA ILE A 118 -11.48 -1.78 7.20
C ILE A 118 -10.14 -2.44 6.87
N THR A 119 -9.70 -3.34 7.75
CA THR A 119 -8.54 -4.20 7.52
C THR A 119 -8.98 -5.62 7.23
N VAL A 120 -8.41 -6.24 6.21
CA VAL A 120 -8.59 -7.66 5.89
C VAL A 120 -7.22 -8.31 5.76
N GLN A 121 -7.03 -9.51 6.31
CA GLN A 121 -5.76 -10.22 6.16
C GLN A 121 -5.56 -10.71 4.72
N ALA A 122 -4.34 -10.57 4.20
CA ALA A 122 -3.97 -10.99 2.86
C ALA A 122 -4.23 -12.49 2.62
N ASP A 123 -4.03 -13.32 3.65
CA ASP A 123 -4.24 -14.77 3.56
C ASP A 123 -5.72 -15.09 3.27
N LEU A 124 -6.66 -14.41 3.95
CA LEU A 124 -8.10 -14.56 3.70
C LEU A 124 -8.49 -14.11 2.28
N ILE A 125 -7.93 -12.99 1.81
CA ILE A 125 -8.16 -12.52 0.44
C ILE A 125 -7.62 -13.52 -0.59
N SER A 126 -6.49 -14.18 -0.31
CA SER A 126 -5.86 -15.14 -1.23
C SER A 126 -6.68 -16.42 -1.43
N GLU A 127 -7.52 -16.77 -0.44
CA GLU A 127 -8.42 -17.91 -0.47
C GLU A 127 -9.66 -17.67 -1.34
N VAL A 128 -10.07 -16.41 -1.54
CA VAL A 128 -11.22 -16.03 -2.35
C VAL A 128 -11.01 -16.43 -3.82
N LYS A 129 -11.98 -17.17 -4.38
CA LYS A 129 -12.04 -17.62 -5.78
C LYS A 129 -13.26 -17.08 -6.52
N THR A 130 -14.29 -16.65 -5.81
CA THR A 130 -15.54 -16.16 -6.41
C THR A 130 -15.94 -14.76 -5.93
N PRO A 131 -16.71 -14.00 -6.73
CA PRO A 131 -17.28 -12.73 -6.28
C PRO A 131 -18.13 -12.86 -5.01
N GLU A 132 -18.86 -13.96 -4.84
CA GLU A 132 -19.70 -14.24 -3.67
C GLU A 132 -18.86 -14.40 -2.40
N GLU A 133 -17.74 -15.12 -2.49
CA GLU A 133 -16.77 -15.26 -1.40
C GLU A 133 -16.14 -13.91 -1.04
N PHE A 134 -15.76 -13.10 -2.04
CA PHE A 134 -15.24 -11.75 -1.81
C PHE A 134 -16.24 -10.90 -1.03
N ASN A 135 -17.49 -10.82 -1.51
CA ASN A 135 -18.54 -10.04 -0.86
C ASN A 135 -18.82 -10.53 0.56
N SER A 136 -18.78 -11.85 0.78
CA SER A 136 -18.99 -12.46 2.09
C SER A 136 -17.86 -12.11 3.07
N LEU A 137 -16.60 -12.15 2.63
CA LEU A 137 -15.43 -11.77 3.43
C LEU A 137 -15.49 -10.29 3.84
N ILE A 138 -15.77 -9.40 2.89
CA ILE A 138 -15.90 -7.96 3.16
C ILE A 138 -17.08 -7.69 4.10
N GLY A 139 -18.24 -8.28 3.83
CA GLY A 139 -19.44 -8.14 4.67
C GLY A 139 -19.21 -8.61 6.11
N SER A 140 -18.55 -9.77 6.29
CA SER A 140 -18.22 -10.29 7.62
C SER A 140 -17.25 -9.39 8.37
N THR A 141 -16.26 -8.83 7.67
CA THR A 141 -15.28 -7.90 8.27
C THR A 141 -15.96 -6.62 8.77
N LEU A 142 -16.90 -6.06 8.01
CA LEU A 142 -17.67 -4.88 8.41
C LEU A 142 -18.51 -5.12 9.67
N LEU A 143 -19.18 -6.27 9.75
CA LEU A 143 -19.98 -6.64 10.92
C LEU A 143 -19.11 -6.74 12.18
N ASN A 144 -17.94 -7.36 12.07
CA ASN A 144 -17.01 -7.50 13.20
C ASN A 144 -16.44 -6.14 13.64
N ASN A 145 -16.11 -5.24 12.72
CA ASN A 145 -15.64 -3.89 13.07
C ASN A 145 -16.72 -3.04 13.75
N THR A 146 -18.00 -3.25 13.42
CA THR A 146 -19.11 -2.54 14.08
C THR A 146 -19.35 -3.06 15.51
N MET A 147 -19.05 -4.32 15.80
CA MET A 147 -19.18 -4.90 17.15
C MET A 147 -18.02 -4.54 18.09
N ASN A 148 -16.87 -4.10 17.55
CA ASN A 148 -15.67 -3.77 18.32
C ASN A 148 -15.48 -2.26 18.58
N ASN A 149 -16.38 -1.41 18.06
CA ASN A 149 -16.43 0.04 18.30
C ASN A 149 -17.65 0.39 19.16
#